data_AF-A0AAJ5NPS0-F1
#
_entry.id   AF-A0AAJ5NPS0-F1
#
_cell.length_a   1.000
_cell.length_b   1.000
_cell.length_c   1.000
_cell.angle_alpha   90.00
_cell.angle_beta   90.00
_cell.angle_gamma   90.00
#
_symmetry.space_group_name_H-M   'P 1'
#
loop_
_entity.id
_entity.type
_entity.pdbx_description
1 polymer ?
#
loop_
_entity_poly.entity_id
_entity_poly.type
_entity_poly.pdbx_seq_one_letter_code
_entity_poly.pdbx_strand_id
1 'polypeptide(L)'
;MRNTTNKQDDFKLTTWPVRLFTAFIFFFPIIVKMFRYFAYYGLIIPSEPWKLALNVVVENFSFYSTALTISFTVFVFVSNERNRYRDDRKEREKERERNVKEKEKELEQYKDHYRPSFVVDATKGIILIMREDTLYIENVKYYDSSDNTKNCISKVSLKSGDVVSKKIPRSFYITATTIIGEEILFGYLNGGIKIYKYLKSKGNALYPGIGNYSDISSSKDWGDYNNISVPTDSTLSEIFFYNTYEIREKIFLNTNKMKGIIDSRNFNELLNSLFELLSYEIEANTVELSSVYSVLQDVLDIVKYNTDCFDEIKKFDFRLEYILNKESYIINNSPTEIGYFDSLDDINNFFMMDFIDHIQRNLCLLKTEEKIDKSTEKFVLRDILAILLEVFDNTDIPSLGNILLINLKAVIFNNIHLKK
;
A
#
# COMPACT_ATOMS: atom_id res chain seq x y z
N MET A 1 20.95 3.89 0.98
CA MET A 1 21.82 3.90 -0.22
C MET A 1 21.23 4.89 -1.22
N ARG A 2 21.91 6.03 -1.43
CA ARG A 2 21.47 7.09 -2.35
C ARG A 2 21.60 6.60 -3.79
N ASN A 3 20.50 6.70 -4.54
CA ASN A 3 20.46 6.61 -5.99
C ASN A 3 21.54 7.52 -6.57
N THR A 4 22.60 6.93 -7.10
CA THR A 4 23.47 7.56 -8.08
C THR A 4 22.60 7.82 -9.31
N THR A 5 22.17 9.07 -9.44
CA THR A 5 21.65 9.60 -10.69
C THR A 5 22.65 9.23 -11.77
N ASN A 6 22.21 8.33 -12.63
CA ASN A 6 22.84 7.99 -13.87
C ASN A 6 22.82 9.28 -14.70
N LYS A 7 23.81 10.15 -14.49
CA LYS A 7 24.26 11.14 -15.46
C LYS A 7 24.81 10.33 -16.63
N GLN A 8 23.90 9.74 -17.38
CA GLN A 8 24.13 9.46 -18.76
C GLN A 8 24.19 10.85 -19.38
N ASP A 9 25.37 11.46 -19.29
CA ASP A 9 25.70 12.68 -20.01
C ASP A 9 25.37 12.36 -21.47
N ASP A 10 24.18 12.82 -21.88
CA ASP A 10 23.99 13.26 -23.24
C ASP A 10 25.08 14.31 -23.47
N PHE A 11 26.27 13.85 -23.86
CA PHE A 11 27.15 14.59 -24.74
C PHE A 11 26.32 14.81 -26.02
N LYS A 12 25.36 15.75 -25.93
CA LYS A 12 25.19 16.76 -26.96
C LYS A 12 26.61 17.26 -27.12
N LEU A 13 27.24 16.86 -28.22
CA LEU A 13 28.32 17.64 -28.77
C LEU A 13 27.68 19.03 -28.96
N THR A 14 27.83 19.87 -27.94
CA THR A 14 27.74 21.30 -28.10
C THR A 14 28.63 21.56 -29.30
N THR A 15 28.21 22.42 -30.21
CA THR A 15 28.98 22.73 -31.44
C THR A 15 30.41 23.21 -31.17
N TRP A 16 30.81 23.34 -29.90
CA TRP A 16 32.06 23.85 -29.39
C TRP A 16 33.28 22.92 -29.61
N PRO A 17 33.32 21.63 -29.23
CA PRO A 17 34.53 20.82 -29.37
C PRO A 17 34.86 20.53 -30.84
N VAL A 18 33.85 20.36 -31.69
CA VAL A 18 34.04 20.21 -33.15
C VAL A 18 34.57 21.50 -33.76
N ARG A 19 34.07 22.68 -33.37
CA ARG A 19 34.61 23.96 -33.86
C ARG A 19 36.07 24.16 -33.44
N LEU A 20 36.43 23.79 -32.21
CA LEU A 20 37.83 23.84 -31.74
C LEU A 20 38.73 22.85 -32.48
N PHE A 21 38.26 21.63 -32.72
CA PHE A 21 39.01 20.61 -33.44
C PHE A 21 39.22 20.98 -34.91
N THR A 22 38.18 21.48 -35.59
CA THR A 22 38.27 21.99 -36.96
C THR A 22 39.18 23.21 -37.04
N ALA A 23 39.11 24.14 -36.07
CA ALA A 23 40.03 25.27 -36.00
C ALA A 23 41.48 24.80 -35.78
N PHE A 24 41.70 23.82 -34.91
CA PHE A 24 43.02 23.24 -34.68
C PHE A 24 43.60 22.59 -35.94
N ILE A 25 42.82 21.76 -36.64
CA ILE A 25 43.23 21.18 -37.93
C ILE A 25 43.61 22.28 -38.91
N PHE A 26 42.79 23.34 -39.02
CA PHE A 26 43.02 24.45 -39.94
C PHE A 26 44.32 25.20 -39.65
N PHE A 27 44.57 25.55 -38.37
CA PHE A 27 45.74 26.32 -37.95
C PHE A 27 47.02 25.49 -37.81
N PHE A 28 46.95 24.17 -37.69
CA PHE A 28 48.11 23.33 -37.42
C PHE A 28 49.25 23.51 -38.46
N PRO A 29 49.02 23.44 -39.79
CA PRO A 29 50.07 23.68 -40.77
C PRO A 29 50.64 25.12 -40.73
N ILE A 30 49.78 26.10 -40.42
CA ILE A 30 50.16 27.53 -40.30
C ILE A 30 51.09 27.71 -39.09
N ILE A 31 50.75 27.11 -37.94
CA ILE A 31 51.54 27.14 -36.71
C ILE A 31 52.90 26.46 -36.95
N VAL A 32 52.92 25.28 -37.57
CA VAL A 32 54.17 24.54 -37.86
C VAL A 32 55.09 25.36 -38.77
N LYS A 33 54.55 25.96 -39.84
CA LYS A 33 55.34 26.79 -40.77
C LYS A 33 55.81 28.10 -40.11
N MET A 34 55.03 28.66 -39.19
CA MET A 34 55.39 29.81 -38.36
C MET A 34 56.52 29.47 -37.37
N PHE A 35 56.45 28.35 -36.66
CA PHE A 35 57.54 27.88 -35.78
C PHE A 35 58.84 27.65 -36.55
N ARG A 36 58.75 27.03 -37.74
CA ARG A 36 59.91 26.85 -38.63
C ARG A 36 60.50 28.20 -39.03
N TYR A 37 59.66 29.17 -39.40
CA TYR A 37 60.11 30.51 -39.75
C TYR A 37 60.84 31.21 -38.59
N PHE A 38 60.28 31.15 -37.37
CA PHE A 38 60.92 31.71 -36.17
C PHE A 38 62.25 31.04 -35.84
N ALA A 39 62.37 29.72 -36.02
CA ALA A 39 63.62 28.99 -35.80
C ALA A 39 64.73 29.40 -36.78
N TYR A 40 64.38 29.74 -38.03
CA TYR A 40 65.37 30.10 -39.06
C TYR A 40 65.73 31.59 -39.10
N TYR A 41 64.80 32.49 -38.79
CA TYR A 41 64.95 33.94 -38.99
C TYR A 41 64.82 34.78 -37.70
N GLY A 42 64.61 34.17 -36.53
CA GLY A 42 64.38 34.88 -35.27
C GLY A 42 62.99 35.53 -35.18
N LEU A 43 62.75 36.35 -34.15
CA LEU A 43 61.46 37.04 -33.85
C LEU A 43 61.15 38.21 -34.82
N ILE A 44 61.35 38.01 -36.13
CA ILE A 44 61.03 39.00 -37.16
C ILE A 44 59.69 38.63 -37.77
N ILE A 45 58.70 39.53 -37.76
CA ILE A 45 57.40 39.29 -38.39
C ILE A 45 57.53 39.55 -39.91
N PRO A 46 57.15 38.61 -40.80
CA PRO A 46 57.23 38.83 -42.24
C PRO A 46 56.31 39.99 -42.69
N SER A 47 56.71 40.69 -43.76
CA SER A 47 56.00 41.88 -44.27
C SER A 47 54.60 41.60 -44.83
N GLU A 48 54.34 40.37 -45.31
CA GLU A 48 53.04 39.95 -45.84
C GLU A 48 52.55 38.63 -45.21
N PRO A 49 52.17 38.63 -43.92
CA PRO A 49 51.85 37.41 -43.17
C PRO A 49 50.60 36.70 -43.72
N TRP A 50 49.65 37.46 -44.29
CA TRP A 50 48.40 36.92 -44.81
C TRP A 50 48.56 36.13 -46.11
N LYS A 51 49.38 36.60 -47.06
CA LYS A 51 49.64 35.85 -48.31
C LYS A 51 50.38 34.55 -48.01
N LEU A 52 51.30 34.60 -47.05
CA LEU A 52 52.07 33.43 -46.63
C LEU A 52 51.15 32.39 -45.99
N ALA A 53 50.22 32.80 -45.12
CA ALA A 53 49.19 31.94 -44.54
C ALA A 53 48.28 31.29 -45.61
N LEU A 54 47.81 32.06 -46.60
CA LEU A 54 47.00 31.53 -47.70
C LEU A 54 47.77 30.49 -48.53
N ASN A 55 49.05 30.73 -48.82
CA ASN A 55 49.89 29.76 -49.52
C ASN A 55 50.08 28.48 -48.69
N VAL A 56 50.24 28.58 -47.36
CA VAL A 56 50.27 27.38 -46.50
C VAL A 56 48.98 26.57 -46.63
N VAL A 57 47.82 27.24 -46.67
CA VAL A 57 46.52 26.57 -46.80
C VAL A 57 46.43 25.82 -48.14
N VAL A 58 46.84 26.46 -49.24
CA VAL A 58 46.82 25.85 -50.59
C VAL A 58 47.82 24.69 -50.70
N GLU A 59 49.05 24.86 -50.18
CA GLU A 59 50.09 23.82 -50.20
C GLU A 59 49.70 22.58 -49.38
N ASN A 60 48.90 22.74 -48.32
CA ASN A 60 48.49 21.66 -47.43
C ASN A 60 47.05 21.17 -47.70
N PHE A 61 46.50 21.42 -48.88
CA PHE A 61 45.13 21.01 -49.23
C PHE A 61 44.87 19.51 -49.06
N SER A 62 45.85 18.66 -49.42
CA SER A 62 45.79 17.21 -49.25
C SER A 62 45.71 16.78 -47.78
N PHE A 63 46.41 17.49 -46.88
CA PHE A 63 46.32 17.28 -45.44
C PHE A 63 44.92 17.58 -44.94
N TYR A 64 44.33 18.72 -45.32
CA TYR A 64 42.97 19.09 -44.90
C TYR A 64 41.93 18.09 -45.42
N SER A 65 42.04 17.67 -46.69
CA SER A 65 41.17 16.65 -47.28
C SER A 65 41.24 15.33 -46.51
N THR A 66 42.44 14.89 -46.15
CA THR A 66 42.65 13.63 -45.40
C THR A 66 42.11 13.74 -43.97
N ALA A 67 42.42 14.85 -43.29
CA ALA A 67 41.95 15.10 -41.93
C ALA A 67 40.41 15.15 -41.85
N LEU A 68 39.76 15.81 -42.81
CA LEU A 68 38.29 15.84 -42.91
C LEU A 68 37.71 14.45 -43.19
N THR A 69 38.33 13.68 -44.09
CA THR A 69 37.86 12.33 -44.42
C THR A 69 37.91 11.39 -43.22
N ILE A 70 39.02 11.39 -42.47
CA ILE A 70 39.18 10.60 -41.25
C ILE A 70 38.15 11.04 -40.19
N SER A 71 38.01 12.35 -39.99
CA SER A 71 37.08 12.92 -39.00
C SER A 71 35.63 12.55 -39.31
N PHE A 72 35.24 12.63 -40.58
CA PHE A 72 33.90 12.24 -41.04
C PHE A 72 33.68 10.73 -40.87
N THR A 73 34.66 9.90 -41.23
CA THR A 73 34.56 8.44 -41.08
C THR A 73 34.41 8.02 -39.62
N VAL A 74 35.21 8.59 -38.71
CA VAL A 74 35.10 8.34 -37.27
C VAL A 74 33.75 8.82 -36.74
N PHE A 75 33.30 10.01 -37.15
CA PHE A 75 31.99 10.53 -36.75
C PHE A 75 30.85 9.59 -37.18
N VAL A 76 30.83 9.17 -38.45
CA VAL A 76 29.81 8.25 -38.98
C VAL A 76 29.85 6.91 -38.24
N PHE A 77 31.05 6.36 -37.98
CA PHE A 77 31.21 5.11 -37.24
C PHE A 77 30.66 5.22 -35.81
N VAL A 78 31.08 6.22 -35.05
CA VAL A 78 30.62 6.46 -33.67
C VAL A 78 29.12 6.72 -33.61
N SER A 79 28.58 7.52 -34.54
CA SER A 79 27.15 7.78 -34.64
C SER A 79 26.35 6.51 -34.95
N ASN A 80 26.80 5.70 -35.89
CA ASN A 80 26.13 4.44 -36.26
C ASN A 80 26.19 3.41 -35.12
N GLU A 81 27.31 3.33 -34.40
CA GLU A 81 27.44 2.43 -33.25
C GLU A 81 26.55 2.87 -32.09
N ARG A 82 26.51 4.18 -31.79
CA ARG A 82 25.60 4.74 -30.79
C ARG A 82 24.12 4.52 -31.16
N ASN A 83 23.77 4.66 -32.43
CA ASN A 83 22.41 4.40 -32.91
C ASN A 83 22.05 2.92 -32.75
N ARG A 84 22.93 1.98 -33.15
CA ARG A 84 22.74 0.54 -32.92
C ARG A 84 22.53 0.21 -31.45
N TYR A 85 23.39 0.72 -30.56
CA TYR A 85 23.22 0.52 -29.11
C TYR A 85 21.89 1.07 -28.58
N ARG A 86 21.41 2.21 -29.11
CA ARG A 86 20.11 2.79 -28.73
C ARG A 86 18.95 1.95 -29.25
N ASP A 87 19.02 1.45 -30.47
CA ASP A 87 17.98 0.64 -31.08
C ASP A 87 17.89 -0.74 -30.41
N ASP A 88 19.03 -1.40 -30.16
CA ASP A 88 19.10 -2.66 -29.39
C ASP A 88 18.54 -2.51 -27.98
N ARG A 89 18.72 -1.34 -27.34
CA ARG A 89 18.15 -1.06 -26.02
C ARG A 89 16.64 -0.91 -26.10
N LYS A 90 16.13 -0.16 -27.09
CA LYS A 90 14.69 0.01 -27.32
C LYS A 90 14.01 -1.31 -27.66
N GLU A 91 14.65 -2.17 -28.45
CA GLU A 91 14.12 -3.48 -28.81
C GLU A 91 14.04 -4.40 -27.58
N ARG A 92 15.10 -4.44 -26.76
CA ARG A 92 15.09 -5.16 -25.48
C ARG A 92 14.04 -4.63 -24.49
N GLU A 93 13.81 -3.32 -24.45
CA GLU A 93 12.75 -2.73 -23.62
C GLU A 93 11.36 -3.14 -24.13
N LYS A 94 11.12 -3.10 -25.46
CA LYS A 94 9.87 -3.58 -26.07
C LYS A 94 9.62 -5.07 -25.84
N GLU A 95 10.66 -5.90 -25.94
CA GLU A 95 10.58 -7.34 -25.68
C GLU A 95 10.24 -7.61 -24.21
N ARG A 96 10.89 -6.90 -23.28
CA ARG A 96 10.54 -6.96 -21.85
C ARG A 96 9.09 -6.57 -21.58
N GLU A 97 8.63 -5.48 -22.20
CA GLU A 97 7.22 -5.06 -22.07
C GLU A 97 6.25 -6.11 -22.62
N ARG A 98 6.56 -6.73 -23.76
CA ARG A 98 5.75 -7.83 -24.32
C ARG A 98 5.72 -9.04 -23.39
N ASN A 99 6.87 -9.46 -22.89
CA ASN A 99 6.98 -10.59 -21.96
C ASN A 99 6.24 -10.33 -20.64
N VAL A 100 6.27 -9.09 -20.13
CA VAL A 100 5.47 -8.70 -18.95
C VAL A 100 3.98 -8.77 -19.26
N LYS A 101 3.54 -8.23 -20.41
CA LYS A 101 2.13 -8.27 -20.84
C LYS A 101 1.61 -9.69 -21.07
N GLU A 102 2.44 -10.58 -21.63
CA GLU A 102 2.08 -11.99 -21.81
C GLU A 102 1.93 -12.69 -20.46
N LYS A 103 2.88 -12.51 -19.54
CA LYS A 103 2.78 -13.03 -18.18
C LYS A 103 1.55 -12.51 -17.42
N GLU A 104 1.21 -11.24 -17.58
CA GLU A 104 -0.02 -10.66 -17.00
C GLU A 104 -1.28 -11.32 -17.57
N LYS A 105 -1.31 -11.60 -18.88
CA LYS A 105 -2.44 -12.30 -19.52
C LYS A 105 -2.57 -13.75 -19.04
N GLU A 106 -1.45 -14.47 -18.97
CA GLU A 106 -1.43 -15.85 -18.45
C GLU A 106 -1.90 -15.90 -16.99
N LEU A 107 -1.44 -14.96 -16.17
CA LEU A 107 -1.87 -14.84 -14.78
C LEU A 107 -3.37 -14.52 -14.68
N GLU A 108 -3.88 -13.64 -15.53
CA GLU A 108 -5.31 -13.29 -15.53
C GLU A 108 -6.18 -14.47 -15.97
N GLN A 109 -5.73 -15.25 -16.96
CA GLN A 109 -6.41 -16.50 -17.36
C GLN A 109 -6.41 -17.53 -16.23
N TYR A 110 -5.27 -17.67 -15.55
CA TYR A 110 -5.17 -18.53 -14.36
C TYR A 110 -6.14 -18.10 -13.26
N LYS A 111 -6.28 -16.79 -12.99
CA LYS A 111 -7.24 -16.27 -12.01
C LYS A 111 -8.69 -16.50 -12.43
N ASP A 112 -9.02 -16.24 -13.69
CA ASP A 112 -10.39 -16.39 -14.20
C ASP A 112 -10.92 -17.82 -14.06
N HIS A 113 -10.02 -18.81 -14.08
CA HIS A 113 -10.35 -20.21 -13.82
C HIS A 113 -11.03 -20.43 -12.46
N TYR A 114 -10.66 -19.65 -11.43
CA TYR A 114 -11.20 -19.76 -10.08
C TYR A 114 -12.45 -18.89 -9.85
N ARG A 115 -12.83 -18.05 -10.81
CA ARG A 115 -13.95 -17.11 -10.65
C ARG A 115 -15.30 -17.80 -10.91
N PRO A 116 -16.29 -17.62 -10.02
CA PRO A 116 -17.55 -18.34 -10.12
C PRO A 116 -18.54 -17.70 -11.09
N SER A 117 -19.59 -18.43 -11.43
CA SER A 117 -20.79 -17.89 -12.05
C SER A 117 -22.00 -18.12 -11.14
N PHE A 118 -22.98 -17.24 -11.24
CA PHE A 118 -24.24 -17.34 -10.50
C PHE A 118 -25.41 -17.45 -11.46
N VAL A 119 -26.20 -18.52 -11.29
CA VAL A 119 -27.38 -18.82 -12.11
C VAL A 119 -28.62 -18.63 -11.24
N VAL A 120 -29.61 -17.92 -11.76
CA VAL A 120 -30.90 -17.71 -11.09
C VAL A 120 -31.89 -18.70 -11.70
N ASP A 121 -32.34 -19.65 -10.88
CA ASP A 121 -33.34 -20.65 -11.25
C ASP A 121 -34.59 -20.42 -10.39
N ALA A 122 -35.73 -20.14 -11.03
CA ALA A 122 -36.98 -19.84 -10.33
C ALA A 122 -37.48 -20.97 -9.41
N THR A 123 -37.06 -22.21 -9.67
CA THR A 123 -37.46 -23.40 -8.89
C THR A 123 -36.45 -23.75 -7.80
N LYS A 124 -35.15 -23.60 -8.07
CA LYS A 124 -34.07 -24.03 -7.18
C LYS A 124 -33.47 -22.90 -6.34
N GLY A 125 -33.60 -21.65 -6.77
CA GLY A 125 -32.94 -20.50 -6.16
C GLY A 125 -31.72 -20.04 -6.96
N ILE A 126 -30.80 -19.39 -6.27
CA ILE A 126 -29.53 -18.93 -6.83
C ILE A 126 -28.51 -20.04 -6.68
N ILE A 127 -27.97 -20.53 -7.80
CA ILE A 127 -27.05 -21.65 -7.87
C ILE A 127 -25.65 -21.13 -8.21
N LEU A 128 -24.65 -21.62 -7.48
CA LEU A 128 -23.23 -21.43 -7.78
C LEU A 128 -22.78 -22.37 -8.90
N ILE A 129 -22.04 -21.87 -9.88
CA ILE A 129 -21.39 -22.66 -10.92
C ILE A 129 -19.91 -22.32 -10.94
N MET A 130 -19.06 -23.34 -10.81
CA MET A 130 -17.60 -23.20 -10.97
C MET A 130 -17.17 -23.68 -12.37
N ARG A 131 -15.94 -23.35 -12.77
CA ARG A 131 -15.36 -23.87 -14.03
C ARG A 131 -15.10 -25.38 -13.96
N GLU A 132 -14.78 -25.90 -12.77
CA GLU A 132 -14.55 -27.30 -12.49
C GLU A 132 -15.23 -27.71 -11.17
N ASP A 133 -15.64 -28.98 -11.08
CA ASP A 133 -16.38 -29.51 -9.92
C ASP A 133 -15.54 -29.62 -8.64
N THR A 134 -14.21 -29.61 -8.78
CA THR A 134 -13.25 -29.65 -7.66
C THR A 134 -13.11 -28.29 -6.98
N LEU A 135 -13.49 -27.20 -7.66
CA LEU A 135 -13.38 -25.85 -7.15
C LEU A 135 -14.56 -25.49 -6.25
N TYR A 136 -14.31 -24.55 -5.36
CA TYR A 136 -15.28 -24.01 -4.42
C TYR A 136 -14.93 -22.55 -4.13
N ILE A 137 -15.83 -21.85 -3.45
CA ILE A 137 -15.60 -20.50 -2.93
C ILE A 137 -15.80 -20.49 -1.41
N GLU A 138 -15.15 -19.56 -0.74
CA GLU A 138 -15.17 -19.39 0.71
C GLU A 138 -15.82 -18.05 1.11
N ASN A 139 -16.15 -17.90 2.39
CA ASN A 139 -16.67 -16.65 2.99
C ASN A 139 -17.85 -16.04 2.22
N VAL A 140 -18.78 -16.88 1.76
CA VAL A 140 -19.91 -16.44 0.94
C VAL A 140 -20.88 -15.65 1.80
N LYS A 141 -21.17 -14.40 1.42
CA LYS A 141 -22.23 -13.58 2.04
C LYS A 141 -23.27 -13.20 1.01
N TYR A 142 -24.54 -13.46 1.31
CA TYR A 142 -25.69 -13.13 0.47
C TYR A 142 -26.50 -11.99 1.09
N TYR A 143 -26.76 -10.97 0.28
CA TYR A 143 -27.49 -9.75 0.63
C TYR A 143 -28.74 -9.65 -0.24
N ASP A 144 -29.93 -9.67 0.36
CA ASP A 144 -31.20 -9.60 -0.37
C ASP A 144 -31.64 -8.16 -0.72
N SER A 145 -30.87 -7.16 -0.29
CA SER A 145 -31.02 -5.74 -0.60
C SER A 145 -29.69 -5.00 -0.37
N SER A 146 -29.54 -3.82 -0.98
CA SER A 146 -28.47 -2.86 -0.66
C SER A 146 -28.69 -2.17 0.69
N ASP A 147 -29.96 -2.02 1.09
CA ASP A 147 -30.34 -1.15 2.22
C ASP A 147 -30.25 -1.87 3.57
N ASN A 148 -30.08 -3.20 3.55
CA ASN A 148 -29.94 -4.01 4.76
C ASN A 148 -28.71 -4.91 4.66
N THR A 149 -27.54 -4.31 4.77
CA THR A 149 -26.29 -5.07 4.77
C THR A 149 -26.04 -5.82 6.08
N LYS A 150 -26.77 -5.52 7.17
CA LYS A 150 -26.56 -6.10 8.50
C LYS A 150 -27.04 -7.55 8.59
N ASN A 151 -28.13 -7.89 7.90
CA ASN A 151 -28.75 -9.22 7.95
C ASN A 151 -28.40 -10.04 6.70
N CYS A 152 -27.12 -10.32 6.47
CA CYS A 152 -26.69 -11.18 5.37
C CYS A 152 -26.68 -12.66 5.78
N ILE A 153 -26.93 -13.54 4.81
CA ILE A 153 -26.75 -14.99 5.00
C ILE A 153 -25.29 -15.32 4.74
N SER A 154 -24.58 -15.78 5.77
CA SER A 154 -23.18 -16.19 5.68
C SER A 154 -23.05 -17.70 5.52
N LYS A 155 -22.20 -18.16 4.59
CA LYS A 155 -21.82 -19.56 4.41
C LYS A 155 -20.30 -19.68 4.34
N VAL A 156 -19.76 -20.70 5.00
CA VAL A 156 -18.30 -20.90 5.09
C VAL A 156 -17.72 -21.22 3.72
N SER A 157 -18.33 -22.15 2.99
CA SER A 157 -17.93 -22.51 1.64
C SER A 157 -19.09 -23.07 0.83
N LEU A 158 -18.96 -23.03 -0.50
CA LEU A 158 -19.92 -23.58 -1.46
C LEU A 158 -19.19 -24.20 -2.66
N LYS A 159 -19.67 -25.36 -3.12
CA LYS A 159 -19.22 -26.04 -4.34
C LYS A 159 -20.15 -25.76 -5.52
N SER A 160 -19.67 -26.08 -6.72
CA SER A 160 -20.50 -26.04 -7.93
C SER A 160 -21.80 -26.84 -7.74
N GLY A 161 -22.93 -26.25 -8.12
CA GLY A 161 -24.28 -26.83 -7.94
C GLY A 161 -24.96 -26.48 -6.61
N ASP A 162 -24.23 -25.97 -5.61
CA ASP A 162 -24.83 -25.59 -4.34
C ASP A 162 -25.72 -24.34 -4.47
N VAL A 163 -26.80 -24.33 -3.68
CA VAL A 163 -27.73 -23.20 -3.62
C VAL A 163 -27.18 -22.13 -2.67
N VAL A 164 -26.95 -20.92 -3.17
CA VAL A 164 -26.58 -19.74 -2.36
C VAL A 164 -27.77 -19.31 -1.50
N SER A 165 -28.91 -19.05 -2.13
CA SER A 165 -30.16 -18.68 -1.45
C SER A 165 -31.37 -19.11 -2.27
N LYS A 166 -32.45 -19.54 -1.59
CA LYS A 166 -33.74 -19.82 -2.23
C LYS A 166 -34.56 -18.57 -2.50
N LYS A 167 -34.28 -17.47 -1.78
CA LYS A 167 -34.97 -16.18 -1.95
C LYS A 167 -34.34 -15.45 -3.14
N ILE A 168 -35.15 -15.09 -4.13
CA ILE A 168 -34.73 -14.35 -5.32
C ILE A 168 -35.49 -13.01 -5.37
N PRO A 169 -34.98 -11.95 -4.73
CA PRO A 169 -35.54 -10.60 -4.90
C PRO A 169 -35.20 -10.05 -6.29
N ARG A 170 -35.80 -8.90 -6.65
CA ARG A 170 -35.48 -8.21 -7.92
C ARG A 170 -34.03 -7.77 -8.00
N SER A 171 -33.45 -7.37 -6.86
CA SER A 171 -32.03 -7.03 -6.77
C SER A 171 -31.41 -7.70 -5.55
N PHE A 172 -30.22 -8.29 -5.72
CA PHE A 172 -29.45 -8.88 -4.63
C PHE A 172 -27.95 -8.85 -4.94
N TYR A 173 -27.14 -9.08 -3.91
CA TYR A 173 -25.70 -9.04 -4.00
C TYR A 173 -25.09 -10.26 -3.31
N ILE A 174 -23.95 -10.72 -3.83
CA ILE A 174 -23.17 -11.81 -3.25
C ILE A 174 -21.71 -11.39 -3.17
N THR A 175 -21.09 -11.59 -2.03
CA THR A 175 -19.62 -11.54 -1.90
C THR A 175 -19.09 -12.92 -1.59
N ALA A 176 -17.87 -13.21 -2.03
CA ALA A 176 -17.16 -14.42 -1.66
C ALA A 176 -15.65 -14.25 -1.89
N THR A 177 -14.87 -15.19 -1.39
CA THR A 177 -13.44 -15.30 -1.66
C THR A 177 -13.20 -16.55 -2.52
N THR A 178 -12.45 -16.43 -3.60
CA THR A 178 -11.97 -17.59 -4.37
C THR A 178 -10.92 -18.37 -3.58
N ILE A 179 -10.64 -19.63 -3.95
CA ILE A 179 -9.58 -20.44 -3.29
C ILE A 179 -8.19 -19.77 -3.34
N ILE A 180 -7.95 -18.91 -4.35
CA ILE A 180 -6.70 -18.17 -4.50
C ILE A 180 -6.72 -16.82 -3.75
N GLY A 181 -7.72 -16.56 -2.91
CA GLY A 181 -7.81 -15.37 -2.06
C GLY A 181 -8.34 -14.11 -2.76
N GLU A 182 -8.89 -14.22 -3.97
CA GLU A 182 -9.49 -13.07 -4.68
C GLU A 182 -10.92 -12.82 -4.18
N GLU A 183 -11.20 -11.59 -3.73
CA GLU A 183 -12.53 -11.15 -3.33
C GLU A 183 -13.40 -10.86 -4.56
N ILE A 184 -14.62 -11.40 -4.56
CA ILE A 184 -15.61 -11.16 -5.62
C ILE A 184 -16.82 -10.43 -5.07
N LEU A 185 -17.44 -9.64 -5.94
CA LEU A 185 -18.70 -8.95 -5.71
C LEU A 185 -19.59 -9.14 -6.93
N PHE A 186 -20.71 -9.85 -6.72
CA PHE A 186 -21.72 -10.10 -7.73
C PHE A 186 -22.99 -9.31 -7.41
N GLY A 187 -23.59 -8.72 -8.44
CA GLY A 187 -24.91 -8.11 -8.40
C GLY A 187 -25.86 -8.73 -9.38
N TYR A 188 -27.08 -8.98 -8.93
CA TYR A 188 -28.23 -9.16 -9.78
C TYR A 188 -29.14 -7.95 -9.60
N LEU A 189 -29.42 -7.21 -10.67
CA LEU A 189 -30.18 -5.96 -10.63
C LEU A 189 -31.41 -6.06 -11.54
N ASN A 190 -32.51 -5.49 -11.07
CA ASN A 190 -33.75 -5.34 -11.82
C ASN A 190 -34.26 -6.64 -12.49
N GLY A 191 -34.07 -7.78 -11.83
CA GLY A 191 -34.62 -9.05 -12.29
C GLY A 191 -33.93 -9.67 -13.51
N GLY A 192 -32.76 -9.19 -13.94
CA GLY A 192 -32.06 -9.77 -15.09
C GLY A 192 -30.65 -9.26 -15.38
N ILE A 193 -30.25 -8.10 -14.84
CA ILE A 193 -28.93 -7.52 -15.09
C ILE A 193 -27.92 -8.17 -14.15
N LYS A 194 -26.87 -8.79 -14.70
CA LYS A 194 -25.80 -9.43 -13.93
C LYS A 194 -24.53 -8.58 -14.01
N ILE A 195 -23.92 -8.32 -12.87
CA ILE A 195 -22.66 -7.58 -12.77
C ILE A 195 -21.69 -8.42 -11.94
N TYR A 196 -20.51 -8.67 -12.50
CA TYR A 196 -19.46 -9.49 -11.92
C TYR A 196 -18.20 -8.64 -11.73
N LYS A 197 -17.83 -8.38 -10.49
CA LYS A 197 -16.61 -7.65 -10.14
C LYS A 197 -15.68 -8.49 -9.28
N TYR A 198 -14.38 -8.33 -9.46
CA TYR A 198 -13.35 -8.88 -8.57
C TYR A 198 -12.44 -7.75 -8.08
N LEU A 199 -11.95 -7.85 -6.85
CA LEU A 199 -11.00 -6.90 -6.29
C LEU A 199 -9.58 -7.24 -6.78
N LYS A 200 -8.93 -6.30 -7.44
CA LYS A 200 -7.55 -6.47 -7.93
C LYS A 200 -6.57 -6.55 -6.76
N SER A 201 -5.41 -7.15 -7.00
CA SER A 201 -4.34 -7.22 -6.00
C SER A 201 -3.94 -5.81 -5.54
N LYS A 202 -3.97 -5.57 -4.21
CA LYS A 202 -3.78 -4.25 -3.57
C LYS A 202 -4.85 -3.20 -3.90
N GLY A 203 -5.96 -3.62 -4.51
CA GLY A 203 -7.10 -2.75 -4.76
C GLY A 203 -7.78 -2.32 -3.46
N ASN A 204 -8.29 -1.10 -3.43
CA ASN A 204 -9.11 -0.59 -2.35
C ASN A 204 -10.59 -0.85 -2.64
N ALA A 205 -11.22 -1.73 -1.85
CA ALA A 205 -12.63 -2.05 -2.01
C ALA A 205 -13.56 -0.82 -1.88
N LEU A 206 -13.18 0.21 -1.12
CA LEU A 206 -13.95 1.45 -0.99
C LEU A 206 -13.91 2.34 -2.22
N TYR A 207 -12.95 2.15 -3.14
CA TYR A 207 -12.90 2.92 -4.37
C TYR A 207 -13.82 2.26 -5.43
N PRO A 208 -14.60 3.03 -6.21
CA PRO A 208 -14.85 4.47 -6.11
C PRO A 208 -15.61 4.83 -4.83
N GLY A 209 -15.18 5.94 -4.19
CA GLY A 209 -15.83 6.48 -3.00
C GLY A 209 -17.12 7.23 -3.32
N ILE A 210 -17.88 7.60 -2.29
CA ILE A 210 -19.11 8.40 -2.45
C ILE A 210 -18.76 9.74 -3.11
N GLY A 211 -19.37 10.00 -4.26
CA GLY A 211 -19.22 11.25 -5.02
C GLY A 211 -18.18 11.22 -6.15
N ASN A 212 -17.35 10.17 -6.24
CA ASN A 212 -16.32 10.03 -7.27
C ASN A 212 -16.68 8.94 -8.31
N TYR A 213 -17.94 8.93 -8.75
CA TYR A 213 -18.45 7.87 -9.62
C TYR A 213 -18.11 8.08 -11.11
N SER A 214 -17.62 9.25 -11.52
CA SER A 214 -17.34 9.57 -12.93
C SER A 214 -16.11 8.86 -13.54
N ASP A 215 -15.20 8.29 -12.74
CA ASP A 215 -13.96 7.62 -13.20
C ASP A 215 -14.06 6.07 -13.22
N ILE A 216 -15.26 5.53 -13.03
CA ILE A 216 -15.50 4.11 -12.71
C ILE A 216 -15.15 3.14 -13.82
N SER A 217 -15.28 3.55 -15.07
CA SER A 217 -14.95 2.70 -16.23
C SER A 217 -13.46 2.31 -16.29
N SER A 218 -12.60 2.92 -15.44
CA SER A 218 -11.15 2.73 -15.42
C SER A 218 -10.57 2.28 -14.07
N SER A 219 -11.42 1.90 -13.10
CA SER A 219 -10.97 1.65 -11.72
C SER A 219 -9.78 0.68 -11.65
N LYS A 220 -8.68 1.15 -11.05
CA LYS A 220 -7.48 0.35 -10.77
C LYS A 220 -7.71 -0.70 -9.68
N ASP A 221 -8.84 -0.61 -8.98
CA ASP A 221 -9.14 -1.43 -7.80
C ASP A 221 -10.06 -2.59 -8.13
N TRP A 222 -11.01 -2.42 -9.05
CA TRP A 222 -11.96 -3.47 -9.44
C TRP A 222 -11.75 -3.90 -10.91
N GLY A 223 -11.87 -5.20 -11.16
CA GLY A 223 -11.92 -5.78 -12.50
C GLY A 223 -13.28 -6.41 -12.80
N ASP A 224 -13.57 -6.58 -14.08
CA ASP A 224 -14.77 -7.23 -14.60
C ASP A 224 -14.44 -8.65 -15.05
N TYR A 225 -15.37 -9.59 -14.87
CA TYR A 225 -15.26 -10.95 -15.39
C TYR A 225 -16.63 -11.46 -15.88
N ASN A 226 -16.67 -12.53 -16.68
CA ASN A 226 -17.92 -13.06 -17.26
C ASN A 226 -18.80 -12.06 -18.06
N ASN A 227 -18.27 -10.89 -18.46
CA ASN A 227 -18.99 -9.85 -19.21
C ASN A 227 -18.67 -9.88 -20.72
N ILE A 228 -18.86 -11.04 -21.38
CA ILE A 228 -18.40 -11.27 -22.77
C ILE A 228 -19.23 -10.51 -23.82
N SER A 229 -20.45 -10.05 -23.50
CA SER A 229 -21.39 -9.56 -24.53
C SER A 229 -21.99 -8.16 -24.31
N VAL A 230 -21.71 -7.47 -23.21
CA VAL A 230 -22.26 -6.12 -22.95
C VAL A 230 -21.14 -5.26 -22.37
N PRO A 231 -20.69 -4.20 -23.08
CA PRO A 231 -19.87 -3.17 -22.46
C PRO A 231 -20.65 -2.68 -21.25
N THR A 232 -20.11 -2.86 -20.04
CA THR A 232 -20.77 -2.35 -18.85
C THR A 232 -20.92 -0.86 -19.03
N ASP A 233 -22.15 -0.41 -19.24
CA ASP A 233 -22.50 1.01 -19.30
C ASP A 233 -21.86 1.67 -18.07
N SER A 234 -21.09 2.76 -18.28
CA SER A 234 -20.42 3.45 -17.21
C SER A 234 -21.41 3.77 -16.11
N THR A 235 -22.61 4.24 -16.47
CA THR A 235 -23.71 4.57 -15.54
C THR A 235 -24.22 3.35 -14.77
N LEU A 236 -24.29 2.17 -15.40
CA LEU A 236 -24.67 0.94 -14.69
C LEU A 236 -23.61 0.55 -13.64
N SER A 237 -22.33 0.76 -13.95
CA SER A 237 -21.26 0.56 -12.98
C SER A 237 -21.34 1.57 -11.82
N GLU A 238 -21.67 2.83 -12.11
CA GLU A 238 -21.88 3.85 -11.06
C GLU A 238 -23.00 3.45 -10.09
N ILE A 239 -24.17 3.06 -10.64
CA ILE A 239 -25.31 2.59 -9.85
C ILE A 239 -24.90 1.37 -9.00
N PHE A 240 -24.16 0.44 -9.59
CA PHE A 240 -23.70 -0.75 -8.88
C PHE A 240 -22.77 -0.39 -7.70
N PHE A 241 -21.76 0.45 -7.93
CA PHE A 241 -20.83 0.84 -6.87
C PHE A 241 -21.48 1.71 -5.79
N TYR A 242 -22.48 2.52 -6.14
CA TYR A 242 -23.31 3.24 -5.18
C TYR A 242 -24.09 2.27 -4.30
N ASN A 243 -24.84 1.34 -4.91
CA ASN A 243 -25.67 0.38 -4.18
C ASN A 243 -24.86 -0.60 -3.31
N THR A 244 -23.60 -0.83 -3.66
CA THR A 244 -22.73 -1.78 -2.95
C THR A 244 -21.76 -1.10 -1.99
N TYR A 245 -21.89 0.21 -1.74
CA TYR A 245 -20.95 0.94 -0.87
C TYR A 245 -20.80 0.30 0.51
N GLU A 246 -21.91 0.07 1.23
CA GLU A 246 -21.88 -0.57 2.56
C GLU A 246 -21.34 -2.01 2.52
N ILE A 247 -21.60 -2.74 1.43
CA ILE A 247 -21.07 -4.10 1.24
C ILE A 247 -19.55 -4.05 1.06
N ARG A 248 -19.08 -3.13 0.21
CA ARG A 248 -17.65 -2.90 -0.06
C ARG A 248 -16.90 -2.36 1.15
N GLU A 249 -17.54 -1.56 1.98
CA GLU A 249 -16.99 -1.12 3.26
C GLU A 249 -16.72 -2.32 4.17
N LYS A 250 -17.63 -3.30 4.22
CA LYS A 250 -17.39 -4.55 4.97
C LYS A 250 -16.24 -5.38 4.39
N ILE A 251 -16.11 -5.45 3.06
CA ILE A 251 -14.95 -6.09 2.42
C ILE A 251 -13.67 -5.35 2.84
N PHE A 252 -13.64 -4.03 2.68
CA PHE A 252 -12.49 -3.19 3.02
C PHE A 252 -12.09 -3.34 4.49
N LEU A 253 -13.04 -3.26 5.41
CA LEU A 253 -12.79 -3.44 6.83
C LEU A 253 -12.23 -4.83 7.07
N ASN A 254 -12.86 -5.91 6.60
CA ASN A 254 -12.34 -7.26 6.82
C ASN A 254 -10.91 -7.46 6.28
N THR A 255 -10.58 -6.91 5.11
CA THR A 255 -9.23 -6.99 4.56
C THR A 255 -8.22 -6.12 5.30
N ASN A 256 -8.64 -5.01 5.91
CA ASN A 256 -7.75 -4.01 6.51
C ASN A 256 -7.81 -3.92 8.05
N LYS A 257 -8.66 -4.69 8.73
CA LYS A 257 -8.85 -4.64 10.20
C LYS A 257 -7.53 -4.73 10.96
N MET A 258 -6.64 -5.62 10.54
CA MET A 258 -5.34 -5.81 11.18
C MET A 258 -4.20 -5.03 10.54
N LYS A 259 -4.47 -4.21 9.51
CA LYS A 259 -3.42 -3.56 8.74
C LYS A 259 -2.56 -2.63 9.59
N GLY A 260 -3.18 -1.89 10.52
CA GLY A 260 -2.46 -1.05 11.48
C GLY A 260 -1.38 -1.84 12.23
N ILE A 261 -1.75 -3.00 12.76
CA ILE A 261 -0.87 -3.94 13.48
C ILE A 261 0.23 -4.51 12.56
N ILE A 262 -0.12 -4.92 11.33
CA ILE A 262 0.86 -5.48 10.38
C ILE A 262 1.90 -4.45 10.00
N ASP A 263 1.44 -3.24 9.68
CA ASP A 263 2.27 -2.18 9.09
C ASP A 263 3.07 -1.40 10.15
N SER A 264 2.75 -1.54 11.45
CA SER A 264 3.46 -0.83 12.53
C SER A 264 4.96 -1.10 12.49
N ARG A 265 5.78 -0.05 12.57
CA ARG A 265 7.24 -0.16 12.46
C ARG A 265 7.96 -0.08 13.80
N ASN A 266 7.26 0.38 14.83
CA ASN A 266 7.77 0.53 16.20
C ASN A 266 6.65 0.20 17.21
N PHE A 267 7.00 0.21 18.50
CA PHE A 267 6.10 -0.17 19.59
C PHE A 267 4.96 0.82 19.78
N ASN A 268 5.23 2.13 19.73
CA ASN A 268 4.20 3.17 19.81
C ASN A 268 3.12 2.97 18.73
N GLU A 269 3.54 2.86 17.46
CA GLU A 269 2.62 2.60 16.35
C GLU A 269 1.80 1.32 16.56
N LEU A 270 2.41 0.27 17.12
CA LEU A 270 1.75 -1.01 17.37
C LEU A 270 0.70 -0.92 18.48
N LEU A 271 1.07 -0.35 19.63
CA LEU A 271 0.17 -0.19 20.78
C LEU A 271 -0.99 0.74 20.44
N ASN A 272 -0.73 1.86 19.76
CA ASN A 272 -1.77 2.76 19.31
C ASN A 272 -2.74 2.07 18.35
N SER A 273 -2.19 1.40 17.33
CA SER A 273 -3.02 0.63 16.38
C SER A 273 -3.86 -0.44 17.08
N LEU A 274 -3.31 -1.09 18.13
CA LEU A 274 -4.04 -2.09 18.92
C LEU A 274 -5.17 -1.46 19.72
N PHE A 275 -4.91 -0.41 20.47
CA PHE A 275 -5.92 0.20 21.34
C PHE A 275 -7.04 0.85 20.53
N GLU A 276 -6.71 1.50 19.41
CA GLU A 276 -7.70 2.02 18.46
C GLU A 276 -8.56 0.89 17.86
N LEU A 277 -7.92 -0.20 17.39
CA LEU A 277 -8.62 -1.37 16.85
C LEU A 277 -9.58 -1.96 17.88
N LEU A 278 -9.11 -2.20 19.11
CA LEU A 278 -9.93 -2.78 20.17
C LEU A 278 -11.10 -1.86 20.54
N SER A 279 -10.85 -0.55 20.68
CA SER A 279 -11.90 0.42 21.00
C SER A 279 -13.01 0.41 19.95
N TYR A 280 -12.64 0.42 18.67
CA TYR A 280 -13.59 0.36 17.55
C TYR A 280 -14.36 -0.96 17.52
N GLU A 281 -13.67 -2.10 17.62
CA GLU A 281 -14.31 -3.41 17.50
C GLU A 281 -15.19 -3.76 18.70
N ILE A 282 -14.88 -3.24 19.90
CA ILE A 282 -15.75 -3.33 21.09
C ILE A 282 -17.05 -2.54 20.85
N GLU A 283 -16.95 -1.30 20.37
CA GLU A 283 -18.11 -0.45 20.05
C GLU A 283 -18.99 -1.07 18.96
N ALA A 284 -18.36 -1.60 17.91
CA ALA A 284 -19.04 -2.27 16.81
C ALA A 284 -19.59 -3.67 17.20
N ASN A 285 -19.27 -4.18 18.39
CA ASN A 285 -19.63 -5.52 18.88
C ASN A 285 -19.03 -6.69 18.08
N THR A 286 -17.96 -6.43 17.34
CA THR A 286 -17.32 -7.33 16.37
C THR A 286 -16.08 -8.02 16.91
N VAL A 287 -15.80 -7.94 18.22
CA VAL A 287 -14.75 -8.71 18.92
C VAL A 287 -15.34 -9.49 20.10
N GLU A 288 -14.72 -10.62 20.45
CA GLU A 288 -14.99 -11.35 21.69
C GLU A 288 -14.25 -10.72 22.87
N LEU A 289 -14.98 -10.26 23.89
CA LEU A 289 -14.37 -9.56 25.04
C LEU A 289 -13.35 -10.44 25.78
N SER A 290 -13.57 -11.75 25.88
CA SER A 290 -12.60 -12.71 26.42
C SER A 290 -11.23 -12.64 25.73
N SER A 291 -11.23 -12.50 24.40
CA SER A 291 -10.01 -12.34 23.60
C SER A 291 -9.34 -10.99 23.83
N VAL A 292 -10.14 -9.92 24.01
CA VAL A 292 -9.63 -8.57 24.37
C VAL A 292 -8.88 -8.63 25.69
N TYR A 293 -9.47 -9.22 26.74
CA TYR A 293 -8.79 -9.35 28.02
C TYR A 293 -7.48 -10.13 27.90
N SER A 294 -7.49 -11.26 27.18
CA SER A 294 -6.27 -12.07 27.02
C SER A 294 -5.17 -11.29 26.33
N VAL A 295 -5.48 -10.62 25.21
CA VAL A 295 -4.51 -9.84 24.44
C VAL A 295 -3.98 -8.68 25.27
N LEU A 296 -4.84 -7.95 25.98
CA LEU A 296 -4.39 -6.84 26.82
C LEU A 296 -3.48 -7.33 27.96
N GLN A 297 -3.82 -8.43 28.63
CA GLN A 297 -2.96 -9.00 29.67
C GLN A 297 -1.60 -9.41 29.13
N ASP A 298 -1.55 -10.17 28.04
CA ASP A 298 -0.29 -10.64 27.44
C ASP A 298 0.58 -9.46 26.96
N VAL A 299 -0.02 -8.46 26.31
CA VAL A 299 0.67 -7.27 25.82
C VAL A 299 1.22 -6.45 26.99
N LEU A 300 0.40 -6.20 28.02
CA LEU A 300 0.80 -5.44 29.19
C LEU A 300 1.89 -6.15 29.99
N ASP A 301 1.84 -7.48 30.13
CA ASP A 301 2.90 -8.27 30.75
C ASP A 301 4.24 -8.08 30.03
N ILE A 302 4.23 -8.20 28.69
CA ILE A 302 5.44 -8.01 27.88
C ILE A 302 5.99 -6.59 28.05
N VAL A 303 5.12 -5.58 27.99
CA VAL A 303 5.51 -4.17 28.12
C VAL A 303 6.06 -3.89 29.52
N LYS A 304 5.44 -4.45 30.57
CA LYS A 304 5.86 -4.30 31.98
C LYS A 304 7.28 -4.79 32.23
N TYR A 305 7.66 -5.94 31.68
CA TYR A 305 9.01 -6.49 31.86
C TYR A 305 10.10 -5.74 31.08
N ASN A 306 9.72 -4.72 30.30
CA ASN A 306 10.65 -3.94 29.50
C ASN A 306 10.52 -2.42 29.76
N THR A 307 9.97 -2.00 30.91
CA THR A 307 9.84 -0.56 31.24
C THR A 307 11.17 0.17 31.32
N ASP A 308 12.27 -0.54 31.62
CA ASP A 308 13.64 0.01 31.65
C ASP A 308 14.11 0.50 30.27
N CYS A 309 13.42 0.10 29.20
CA CYS A 309 13.70 0.46 27.83
C CYS A 309 12.96 1.72 27.36
N PHE A 310 12.14 2.33 28.22
CA PHE A 310 11.32 3.50 27.88
C PHE A 310 12.12 4.76 28.16
N ASP A 311 11.96 5.78 27.31
CA ASP A 311 12.58 7.07 27.57
C ASP A 311 11.95 7.73 28.80
N GLU A 312 12.61 8.76 29.35
CA GLU A 312 12.03 9.56 30.43
C GLU A 312 10.64 10.05 30.01
N ILE A 313 9.63 9.55 30.72
CA ILE A 313 8.23 9.93 30.52
C ILE A 313 8.16 11.44 30.70
N LYS A 314 7.69 12.15 29.66
CA LYS A 314 7.39 13.57 29.77
C LYS A 314 6.10 13.71 30.56
N LYS A 315 6.19 13.62 31.89
CA LYS A 315 5.06 13.62 32.83
C LYS A 315 4.14 14.85 32.69
N PHE A 316 4.62 15.92 32.05
CA PHE A 316 3.87 17.15 31.74
C PHE A 316 2.97 17.06 30.48
N ASP A 317 3.02 15.98 29.71
CA ASP A 317 2.31 15.87 28.43
C ASP A 317 0.96 15.12 28.53
N PHE A 318 0.65 14.49 29.67
CA PHE A 318 -0.64 13.79 29.84
C PHE A 318 -1.81 14.77 29.99
N ARG A 319 -2.93 14.48 29.30
CA ARG A 319 -4.20 15.14 29.55
C ARG A 319 -4.84 14.59 30.83
N LEU A 320 -4.34 15.03 31.99
CA LEU A 320 -4.75 14.49 33.30
C LEU A 320 -6.26 14.60 33.55
N GLU A 321 -6.90 15.72 33.18
CA GLU A 321 -8.35 15.87 33.31
C GLU A 321 -9.11 14.82 32.48
N TYR A 322 -8.62 14.51 31.27
CA TYR A 322 -9.20 13.46 30.44
C TYR A 322 -9.07 12.09 31.11
N ILE A 323 -7.89 11.77 31.63
CA ILE A 323 -7.62 10.49 32.34
C ILE A 323 -8.50 10.37 33.59
N LEU A 324 -8.55 11.39 34.44
CA LEU A 324 -9.33 11.38 35.68
C LEU A 324 -10.84 11.25 35.42
N ASN A 325 -11.34 11.87 34.35
CA ASN A 325 -12.73 11.69 33.93
C ASN A 325 -13.03 10.23 33.53
N LYS A 326 -12.08 9.56 32.88
CA LYS A 326 -12.18 8.14 32.50
C LYS A 326 -12.09 7.22 33.71
N GLU A 327 -11.13 7.46 34.61
CA GLU A 327 -11.02 6.72 35.87
C GLU A 327 -12.27 6.89 36.75
N SER A 328 -12.84 8.10 36.80
CA SER A 328 -14.08 8.34 37.54
C SER A 328 -15.24 7.50 37.00
N TYR A 329 -15.34 7.32 35.68
CA TYR A 329 -16.36 6.45 35.08
C TYR A 329 -16.12 4.99 35.45
N ILE A 330 -14.88 4.51 35.32
CA ILE A 330 -14.40 3.18 35.70
C ILE A 330 -14.80 2.86 37.17
N ILE A 331 -14.37 3.69 38.13
CA ILE A 331 -14.65 3.52 39.57
C ILE A 331 -16.16 3.52 39.88
N ASN A 332 -16.94 4.42 39.25
CA ASN A 332 -18.38 4.50 39.52
C ASN A 332 -19.18 3.30 38.96
N ASN A 333 -18.63 2.60 37.98
CA ASN A 333 -19.30 1.50 37.29
C ASN A 333 -18.71 0.13 37.61
N SER A 334 -17.63 0.08 38.40
CA SER A 334 -16.99 -1.14 38.87
C SER A 334 -16.62 -1.02 40.35
N PRO A 335 -17.32 -1.75 41.24
CA PRO A 335 -17.30 -1.50 42.68
C PRO A 335 -15.97 -1.89 43.36
N THR A 336 -15.05 -2.52 42.64
CA THR A 336 -13.74 -2.95 43.15
C THR A 336 -12.55 -2.34 42.40
N GLU A 337 -12.80 -1.55 41.36
CA GLU A 337 -11.73 -0.90 40.61
C GLU A 337 -11.08 0.22 41.43
N ILE A 338 -9.77 0.36 41.23
CA ILE A 338 -8.98 1.42 41.84
C ILE A 338 -8.67 2.42 40.72
N GLY A 339 -8.61 3.72 41.02
CA GLY A 339 -8.06 4.74 40.12
C GLY A 339 -6.57 4.92 40.37
N TYR A 340 -5.71 4.75 39.36
CA TYR A 340 -4.28 4.91 39.54
C TYR A 340 -3.96 6.39 39.67
N PHE A 341 -4.41 7.19 38.71
CA PHE A 341 -4.15 8.63 38.67
C PHE A 341 -4.90 9.38 39.77
N ASP A 342 -6.13 8.95 40.10
CA ASP A 342 -6.88 9.48 41.26
C ASP A 342 -6.16 9.23 42.60
N SER A 343 -5.36 8.16 42.69
CA SER A 343 -4.58 7.83 43.89
C SER A 343 -3.19 8.48 43.95
N LEU A 344 -2.75 9.18 42.89
CA LEU A 344 -1.45 9.85 42.88
C LEU A 344 -1.52 11.19 43.60
N ASP A 345 -0.75 11.34 44.69
CA ASP A 345 -0.59 12.63 45.38
C ASP A 345 0.07 13.70 44.49
N ASP A 346 0.97 13.29 43.59
CA ASP A 346 1.65 14.13 42.61
C ASP A 346 1.88 13.29 41.34
N ILE A 347 1.61 13.86 40.16
CA ILE A 347 1.88 13.24 38.86
C ILE A 347 3.37 12.88 38.68
N ASN A 348 4.26 13.58 39.38
CA ASN A 348 5.68 13.25 39.42
C ASN A 348 5.96 11.87 40.04
N ASN A 349 5.03 11.33 40.82
CA ASN A 349 5.12 9.98 41.37
C ASN A 349 4.66 8.89 40.38
N PHE A 350 4.23 9.25 39.17
CA PHE A 350 3.89 8.29 38.13
C PHE A 350 5.05 7.34 37.84
N PHE A 351 4.76 6.04 37.88
CA PHE A 351 5.67 4.96 37.54
C PHE A 351 4.97 3.96 36.62
N MET A 352 5.54 3.74 35.43
CA MET A 352 4.91 2.94 34.37
C MET A 352 4.60 1.51 34.82
N MET A 353 5.51 0.89 35.57
CA MET A 353 5.31 -0.48 36.05
C MET A 353 4.10 -0.59 36.98
N ASP A 354 3.94 0.37 37.90
CA ASP A 354 2.81 0.41 38.84
C ASP A 354 1.50 0.70 38.11
N PHE A 355 1.53 1.62 37.15
CA PHE A 355 0.39 1.90 36.26
C PHE A 355 -0.05 0.64 35.51
N ILE A 356 0.88 -0.09 34.89
CA ILE A 356 0.56 -1.32 34.17
C ILE A 356 -0.03 -2.37 35.13
N ASP A 357 0.58 -2.57 36.29
CA ASP A 357 0.09 -3.48 37.33
C ASP A 357 -1.35 -3.16 37.74
N HIS A 358 -1.65 -1.87 37.84
CA HIS A 358 -2.96 -1.39 38.20
C HIS A 358 -4.01 -1.67 37.12
N ILE A 359 -3.69 -1.39 35.85
CA ILE A 359 -4.57 -1.70 34.73
C ILE A 359 -4.82 -3.20 34.63
N GLN A 360 -3.79 -4.03 34.80
CA GLN A 360 -3.93 -5.49 34.78
C GLN A 360 -4.85 -6.01 35.89
N ARG A 361 -4.79 -5.42 37.09
CA ARG A 361 -5.72 -5.73 38.18
C ARG A 361 -7.16 -5.35 37.83
N ASN A 362 -7.39 -4.14 37.30
CA ASN A 362 -8.71 -3.69 36.89
C ASN A 362 -9.30 -4.59 35.78
N LEU A 363 -8.49 -4.98 34.79
CA LEU A 363 -8.90 -5.94 33.75
C LEU A 363 -9.27 -7.31 34.32
N CYS A 364 -8.53 -7.81 35.33
CA CYS A 364 -8.87 -9.06 36.00
C CYS A 364 -10.18 -8.97 36.80
N LEU A 365 -10.38 -7.88 37.54
CA LEU A 365 -11.61 -7.64 38.29
C LEU A 365 -12.81 -7.59 37.36
N LEU A 366 -12.75 -6.75 36.33
CA LEU A 366 -13.81 -6.58 35.33
C LEU A 366 -14.20 -7.91 34.65
N LYS A 367 -13.21 -8.77 34.35
CA LYS A 367 -13.44 -10.09 33.76
C LYS A 367 -14.11 -11.09 34.71
N THR A 368 -13.83 -11.00 36.01
CA THR A 368 -14.30 -11.98 37.02
C THR A 368 -15.58 -11.57 37.73
N GLU A 369 -15.96 -10.30 37.66
CA GLU A 369 -17.09 -9.78 38.40
C GLU A 369 -18.43 -10.09 37.72
N GLU A 370 -19.15 -11.10 38.23
CA GLU A 370 -20.45 -11.55 37.69
C GLU A 370 -21.59 -10.50 37.74
N LYS A 371 -21.36 -9.35 38.40
CA LYS A 371 -22.39 -8.33 38.66
C LYS A 371 -22.44 -7.19 37.63
N ILE A 372 -21.46 -7.11 36.73
CA ILE A 372 -21.40 -6.01 35.74
C ILE A 372 -22.16 -6.44 34.48
N ASP A 373 -23.10 -5.61 34.02
CA ASP A 373 -23.82 -5.90 32.79
C ASP A 373 -22.91 -5.70 31.56
N LYS A 374 -23.22 -6.41 30.48
CA LYS A 374 -22.41 -6.43 29.26
C LYS A 374 -22.29 -5.07 28.56
N SER A 375 -23.21 -4.13 28.79
CA SER A 375 -23.08 -2.77 28.25
C SER A 375 -22.03 -2.01 29.03
N THR A 376 -22.14 -2.02 30.36
CA THR A 376 -21.20 -1.36 31.27
C THR A 376 -19.79 -1.91 31.11
N GLU A 377 -19.61 -3.24 31.03
CA GLU A 377 -18.33 -3.88 30.78
C GLU A 377 -17.61 -3.32 29.54
N LYS A 378 -18.35 -3.07 28.45
CA LYS A 378 -17.77 -2.50 27.22
C LYS A 378 -17.33 -1.06 27.40
N PHE A 379 -18.12 -0.24 28.10
CA PHE A 379 -17.76 1.15 28.31
C PHE A 379 -16.53 1.26 29.22
N VAL A 380 -16.47 0.48 30.30
CA VAL A 380 -15.30 0.41 31.18
C VAL A 380 -14.05 -0.03 30.40
N LEU A 381 -14.15 -1.10 29.59
CA LEU A 381 -13.04 -1.53 28.73
C LEU A 381 -12.56 -0.45 27.77
N ARG A 382 -13.49 0.29 27.15
CA ARG A 382 -13.13 1.39 26.24
C ARG A 382 -12.45 2.54 26.97
N ASP A 383 -12.86 2.83 28.20
CA ASP A 383 -12.21 3.87 29.01
C ASP A 383 -10.82 3.42 29.49
N ILE A 384 -10.62 2.14 29.82
CA ILE A 384 -9.28 1.57 30.06
C ILE A 384 -8.39 1.72 28.82
N LEU A 385 -8.89 1.36 27.64
CA LEU A 385 -8.16 1.52 26.38
C LEU A 385 -7.82 2.98 26.08
N ALA A 386 -8.72 3.92 26.40
CA ALA A 386 -8.50 5.34 26.24
C ALA A 386 -7.37 5.87 27.15
N ILE A 387 -7.31 5.40 28.40
CA ILE A 387 -6.22 5.74 29.33
C ILE A 387 -4.90 5.15 28.83
N LEU A 388 -4.90 3.87 28.41
CA LEU A 388 -3.71 3.23 27.83
C LEU A 388 -3.19 3.99 26.61
N LEU A 389 -4.08 4.36 25.68
CA LEU A 389 -3.71 5.15 24.50
C LEU A 389 -3.07 6.48 24.89
N GLU A 390 -3.67 7.24 25.81
CA GLU A 390 -3.11 8.51 26.27
C GLU A 390 -1.73 8.36 26.91
N VAL A 391 -1.52 7.32 27.72
CA VAL A 391 -0.22 7.09 28.39
C VAL A 391 0.85 6.67 27.40
N PHE A 392 0.55 5.76 26.47
CA PHE A 392 1.52 5.25 25.49
C PHE A 392 1.78 6.21 24.32
N ASP A 393 0.84 7.10 23.98
CA ASP A 393 1.06 8.20 23.03
C ASP A 393 2.12 9.19 23.52
N ASN A 394 2.21 9.36 24.85
CA ASN A 394 3.13 10.29 25.49
C ASN A 394 4.37 9.61 26.09
N THR A 395 4.61 8.32 25.76
CA THR A 395 5.79 7.57 26.21
C THR A 395 6.58 7.02 25.02
N ASP A 396 7.80 7.51 24.80
CA ASP A 396 8.66 6.99 23.72
C ASP A 396 9.29 5.64 24.11
N ILE A 397 9.19 4.64 23.21
CA ILE A 397 9.72 3.28 23.40
C ILE A 397 10.76 2.97 22.31
N PRO A 398 11.97 3.56 22.35
CA PRO A 398 12.92 3.47 21.23
C PRO A 398 13.66 2.13 21.15
N SER A 399 13.74 1.35 22.24
CA SER A 399 14.80 0.35 22.40
C SER A 399 14.38 -1.11 22.49
N LEU A 400 13.08 -1.46 22.41
CA LEU A 400 12.63 -2.86 22.60
C LEU A 400 13.06 -3.84 21.48
N GLY A 401 13.67 -3.38 20.39
CA GLY A 401 14.22 -4.23 19.33
C GLY A 401 13.18 -5.00 18.50
N ASN A 402 13.59 -5.45 17.31
CA ASN A 402 12.65 -6.01 16.33
C ASN A 402 12.03 -7.36 16.74
N ILE A 403 12.74 -8.20 17.50
CA ILE A 403 12.25 -9.53 17.89
C ILE A 403 11.01 -9.39 18.78
N LEU A 404 11.06 -8.48 19.75
CA LEU A 404 9.96 -8.29 20.68
C LEU A 404 8.76 -7.61 20.01
N LEU A 405 8.99 -6.74 19.02
CA LEU A 405 7.93 -6.14 18.22
C LEU A 405 7.17 -7.23 17.44
N ILE A 406 7.90 -8.16 16.82
CA ILE A 406 7.31 -9.30 16.12
C ILE A 406 6.60 -10.24 17.11
N ASN A 407 7.14 -10.45 18.29
CA ASN A 407 6.49 -11.25 19.34
C ASN A 407 5.14 -10.65 19.74
N LEU A 408 5.07 -9.35 20.03
CA LEU A 408 3.80 -8.68 20.33
C LEU A 408 2.80 -8.80 19.19
N LYS A 409 3.24 -8.59 17.94
CA LYS A 409 2.36 -8.80 16.78
C LYS A 409 1.81 -10.23 16.77
N ALA A 410 2.65 -11.24 16.99
CA ALA A 410 2.23 -12.64 17.02
C ALA A 410 1.22 -12.92 18.14
N VAL A 411 1.45 -12.40 19.35
CA VAL A 411 0.52 -12.49 20.49
C VAL A 411 -0.84 -11.90 20.13
N ILE A 412 -0.86 -10.67 19.59
CA ILE A 412 -2.09 -10.01 19.16
C ILE A 412 -2.82 -10.86 18.11
N PHE A 413 -2.12 -11.26 17.05
CA PHE A 413 -2.71 -11.98 15.93
C PHE A 413 -3.30 -13.34 16.29
N ASN A 414 -2.64 -14.07 17.18
CA ASN A 414 -3.05 -15.43 17.53
C ASN A 414 -4.19 -15.44 18.56
N ASN A 415 -4.28 -14.42 19.42
CA ASN A 415 -5.18 -14.42 20.56
C ASN A 415 -6.40 -13.51 20.39
N ILE A 416 -6.43 -12.60 19.41
CA ILE A 416 -7.60 -11.75 19.16
C ILE A 416 -8.67 -12.48 18.32
N HIS A 417 -9.91 -12.45 18.77
CA HIS A 417 -11.02 -13.14 18.10
C HIS A 417 -12.06 -12.13 17.61
N LEU A 418 -11.91 -11.74 16.35
CA LEU A 418 -12.88 -10.92 15.63
C LEU A 418 -14.05 -11.79 15.14
N LYS A 419 -15.27 -11.35 15.42
CA LYS A 419 -16.50 -11.98 14.93
C LYS A 419 -16.65 -11.74 13.43
N LYS A 420 -17.08 -12.78 12.72
CA LYS A 420 -17.21 -12.81 11.26
C LYS A 420 -18.49 -12.17 10.71
#